data_AF-A0A542KMQ4-F1
#
_entry.id   AF-A0A542KMQ4-F1
#
_cell.length_a   1.000
_cell.length_b   1.000
_cell.length_c   1.000
_cell.angle_alpha   90.00
_cell.angle_beta   90.00
_cell.angle_gamma   90.00
#
_symmetry.space_group_name_H-M   'P 1'
#
loop_
_entity.id
_entity.type
_entity.pdbx_description
1 polymer ?
#
loop_
_entity_poly.entity_id
_entity_poly.type
_entity_poly.pdbx_seq_one_letter_code
_entity_poly.pdbx_strand_id
1 'polypeptide(L)'
;MLHGIDVSAFQSASYGTDGLSFAFVKATEGRSYVNPRLAAQTKTARDAGLVVGFYHFLWPGNLQAQAEYFVRHAPEKAGDVLAVDWETTSSGTHASNAEKDSFIRKVKALRPNNRVILYANRNFWLDIDRTSYAGDGLWIADYVTAGKPRIKAKWRFHQYSSEPHDKDVADFASRAALKEWAAGA
;
A
#
# COMPACT_ATOMS: atom_id res chain seq x y z
N MET A 1 -15.53 -8.43 7.46
CA MET A 1 -14.26 -7.85 6.94
C MET A 1 -14.61 -6.75 5.97
N LEU A 2 -13.77 -5.74 5.87
CA LEU A 2 -13.98 -4.65 4.93
C LEU A 2 -13.29 -5.02 3.62
N HIS A 3 -14.00 -4.88 2.50
CA HIS A 3 -13.41 -5.12 1.17
C HIS A 3 -12.77 -3.85 0.63
N GLY A 4 -11.72 -4.02 -0.15
CA GLY A 4 -11.05 -2.97 -0.90
C GLY A 4 -10.40 -3.55 -2.13
N ILE A 5 -9.73 -2.67 -2.86
CA ILE A 5 -8.90 -3.01 -4.01
C ILE A 5 -7.64 -2.17 -3.97
N ASP A 6 -6.65 -2.56 -4.76
CA ASP A 6 -5.61 -1.67 -5.20
C ASP A 6 -5.57 -1.55 -6.74
N VAL A 7 -5.17 -0.37 -7.21
CA VAL A 7 -5.17 -0.01 -8.63
C VAL A 7 -3.90 0.72 -9.02
N SER A 8 -3.54 0.55 -10.29
CA SER A 8 -2.39 1.20 -10.91
C SER A 8 -2.75 1.73 -12.29
N ALA A 9 -1.75 2.08 -13.10
CA ALA A 9 -1.95 2.46 -14.49
C ALA A 9 -2.56 1.33 -15.36
N PHE A 10 -2.57 0.08 -14.90
CA PHE A 10 -3.21 -1.03 -15.61
C PHE A 10 -4.74 -0.96 -15.55
N GLN A 11 -5.32 -0.53 -14.43
CA GLN A 11 -6.76 -0.37 -14.26
C GLN A 11 -7.23 1.00 -14.70
N SER A 12 -8.47 1.10 -15.17
CA SER A 12 -9.07 2.35 -15.63
C SER A 12 -9.06 3.44 -14.55
N ALA A 13 -9.15 4.70 -15.01
CA ALA A 13 -9.27 5.85 -14.12
C ALA A 13 -10.52 5.78 -13.22
N SER A 14 -11.61 5.22 -13.74
CA SER A 14 -12.84 4.92 -13.02
C SER A 14 -12.97 3.41 -12.85
N TYR A 15 -13.26 2.94 -11.64
CA TYR A 15 -13.45 1.54 -11.27
C TYR A 15 -14.71 1.40 -10.41
N GLY A 16 -15.27 0.19 -10.34
CA GLY A 16 -16.43 -0.11 -9.50
C GLY A 16 -16.09 0.08 -8.02
N THR A 17 -16.93 0.82 -7.28
CA THR A 17 -16.72 1.11 -5.85
C THR A 17 -17.75 0.46 -4.94
N ASP A 18 -18.72 -0.25 -5.53
CA ASP A 18 -19.80 -0.90 -4.78
C ASP A 18 -19.25 -1.92 -3.78
N GLY A 19 -19.66 -1.79 -2.52
CA GLY A 19 -19.22 -2.66 -1.43
C GLY A 19 -17.78 -2.42 -0.94
N LEU A 20 -17.03 -1.49 -1.55
CA LEU A 20 -15.67 -1.17 -1.11
C LEU A 20 -15.69 -0.22 0.10
N SER A 21 -14.71 -0.39 0.97
CA SER A 21 -14.44 0.47 2.12
C SER A 21 -13.16 1.27 1.99
N PHE A 22 -12.21 0.77 1.18
CA PHE A 22 -10.94 1.42 0.90
C PHE A 22 -10.48 1.13 -0.54
N ALA A 23 -9.58 1.97 -1.04
CA ALA A 23 -8.85 1.72 -2.28
C ALA A 23 -7.41 2.25 -2.16
N PHE A 24 -6.43 1.44 -2.56
CA PHE A 24 -5.03 1.86 -2.64
C PHE A 24 -4.65 2.16 -4.10
N VAL A 25 -3.95 3.26 -4.33
CA VAL A 25 -3.63 3.74 -5.68
C VAL A 25 -2.12 3.84 -5.82
N LYS A 26 -1.54 3.24 -6.88
CA LYS A 26 -0.12 3.43 -7.18
C LYS A 26 0.13 4.92 -7.36
N ALA A 27 1.02 5.50 -6.57
CA ALA A 27 1.42 6.89 -6.76
C ALA A 27 2.68 6.96 -7.61
N THR A 28 3.72 6.22 -7.21
CA THR A 28 5.05 6.36 -7.79
C THR A 28 5.80 5.03 -7.81
N GLU A 29 6.84 4.98 -8.63
CA GLU A 29 7.78 3.86 -8.70
C GLU A 29 9.19 4.40 -8.90
N GLY A 30 10.13 3.91 -8.08
CA GLY A 30 11.52 4.34 -8.15
C GLY A 30 11.65 5.86 -7.99
N ARG A 31 12.38 6.51 -8.89
CA ARG A 31 12.68 7.97 -8.79
C ARG A 31 12.15 8.79 -9.95
N SER A 32 11.35 8.20 -10.82
CA SER A 32 11.03 8.79 -12.12
C SER A 32 9.62 8.52 -12.62
N TYR A 33 8.93 7.52 -12.09
CA TYR A 33 7.59 7.19 -12.56
C TYR A 33 6.53 7.72 -11.59
N VAL A 34 5.55 8.43 -12.14
CA VAL A 34 4.27 8.75 -11.49
C VAL A 34 3.17 8.03 -12.26
N ASN A 35 2.23 7.42 -11.54
CA ASN A 35 1.05 6.84 -12.18
C ASN A 35 0.25 7.94 -12.91
N PRO A 36 0.08 7.88 -14.25
CA PRO A 36 -0.65 8.90 -15.00
C PRO A 36 -2.14 8.95 -14.67
N ARG A 37 -2.67 7.90 -14.02
CA ARG A 37 -4.08 7.82 -13.58
C ARG A 37 -4.28 8.21 -12.12
N LEU A 38 -3.21 8.57 -11.38
CA LEU A 38 -3.24 8.84 -9.95
C LEU A 38 -4.36 9.80 -9.54
N ALA A 39 -4.44 10.97 -10.17
CA ALA A 39 -5.43 11.98 -9.81
C ALA A 39 -6.88 11.49 -10.03
N ALA A 40 -7.14 10.84 -11.17
CA ALA A 40 -8.48 10.37 -11.50
C ALA A 40 -8.90 9.17 -10.63
N GLN A 41 -8.01 8.21 -10.39
CA GLN A 41 -8.26 7.07 -9.50
C GLN A 41 -8.47 7.50 -8.05
N THR A 42 -7.72 8.51 -7.59
CA THR A 42 -7.92 9.14 -6.28
C THR A 42 -9.30 9.78 -6.20
N LYS A 43 -9.71 10.51 -7.24
CA LYS A 43 -11.02 11.16 -7.30
C LYS A 43 -12.14 10.12 -7.19
N THR A 44 -12.06 9.02 -7.95
CA THR A 44 -13.03 7.92 -7.86
C THR A 44 -13.16 7.36 -6.44
N ALA A 45 -12.04 7.10 -5.74
CA ALA A 45 -12.09 6.64 -4.35
C ALA A 45 -12.75 7.66 -3.41
N ARG A 46 -12.34 8.93 -3.53
CA ARG A 46 -12.79 10.01 -2.65
C ARG A 46 -14.27 10.32 -2.85
N ASP A 47 -14.76 10.32 -4.08
CA ASP A 47 -16.18 10.56 -4.39
C ASP A 47 -17.07 9.44 -3.83
N ALA A 48 -16.59 8.19 -3.79
CA ALA A 48 -17.25 7.06 -3.12
C ALA A 48 -17.05 7.05 -1.58
N GLY A 49 -16.36 8.06 -1.04
CA GLY A 49 -16.09 8.23 0.39
C GLY A 49 -15.15 7.17 0.99
N LEU A 50 -14.42 6.42 0.16
CA LEU A 50 -13.51 5.35 0.58
C LEU A 50 -12.36 5.91 1.42
N VAL A 51 -11.78 5.06 2.28
CA VAL A 51 -10.42 5.34 2.81
C VAL A 51 -9.44 5.16 1.65
N VAL A 52 -8.61 6.16 1.41
CA VAL A 52 -7.67 6.15 0.30
C VAL A 52 -6.28 5.83 0.83
N GLY A 53 -5.52 5.07 0.07
CA GLY A 53 -4.10 4.97 0.29
C GLY A 53 -3.31 5.09 -1.00
N PHE A 54 -2.02 5.35 -0.84
CA PHE A 54 -1.08 5.50 -1.94
C PHE A 54 0.08 4.58 -1.72
N TYR A 55 0.49 3.85 -2.75
CA TYR A 55 1.66 3.00 -2.66
C TYR A 55 2.80 3.45 -3.57
N HIS A 56 4.01 3.17 -3.09
CA HIS A 56 5.26 3.36 -3.81
C HIS A 56 5.89 2.00 -4.11
N PHE A 57 6.08 1.69 -5.39
CA PHE A 57 6.80 0.49 -5.81
C PHE A 57 8.31 0.72 -5.64
N LEU A 58 8.89 0.01 -4.67
CA LEU A 58 10.22 0.27 -4.14
C LEU A 58 11.32 -0.33 -5.01
N TRP A 59 12.31 0.49 -5.38
CA TRP A 59 13.53 0.04 -6.04
C TRP A 59 14.73 0.04 -5.06
N PRO A 60 15.78 -0.78 -5.29
CA PRO A 60 17.05 -0.62 -4.57
C PRO A 60 17.74 0.72 -4.93
N GLY A 61 18.67 1.19 -4.09
CA GLY A 61 19.56 2.32 -4.39
C GLY A 61 19.32 3.58 -3.55
N ASN A 62 18.86 4.68 -4.16
CA ASN A 62 18.74 5.95 -3.43
C ASN A 62 17.36 6.10 -2.75
N LEU A 63 17.23 5.54 -1.55
CA LEU A 63 15.97 5.46 -0.81
C LEU A 63 15.48 6.82 -0.32
N GLN A 64 16.39 7.74 -0.01
CA GLN A 64 16.03 9.11 0.33
C GLN A 64 15.32 9.79 -0.84
N ALA A 65 15.91 9.74 -2.03
CA ALA A 65 15.33 10.33 -3.22
C ALA A 65 13.99 9.67 -3.59
N GLN A 66 13.86 8.35 -3.41
CA GLN A 66 12.58 7.67 -3.62
C GLN A 66 11.51 8.13 -2.61
N ALA A 67 11.85 8.26 -1.33
CA ALA A 67 10.89 8.68 -0.30
C ALA A 67 10.42 10.11 -0.54
N GLU A 68 11.33 11.03 -0.87
CA GLU A 68 11.02 12.40 -1.26
C GLU A 68 10.19 12.45 -2.56
N TYR A 69 10.50 11.60 -3.53
CA TYR A 69 9.74 11.47 -4.76
C TYR A 69 8.31 10.98 -4.50
N PHE A 70 8.15 9.99 -3.62
CA PHE A 70 6.86 9.44 -3.26
C PHE A 70 5.99 10.50 -2.57
N VAL A 71 6.47 11.11 -1.48
CA VAL A 71 5.64 12.06 -0.73
C VAL A 71 5.34 13.34 -1.51
N ARG A 72 6.20 13.72 -2.47
CA ARG A 72 5.95 14.87 -3.35
C ARG A 72 4.77 14.65 -4.29
N HIS A 73 4.56 13.42 -4.77
CA HIS A 73 3.53 13.13 -5.79
C HIS A 73 2.30 12.42 -5.23
N ALA A 74 2.43 11.69 -4.11
CA ALA A 74 1.28 11.14 -3.42
C ALA A 74 0.43 12.29 -2.86
N PRO A 75 -0.87 12.34 -3.17
CA PRO A 75 -1.79 13.28 -2.55
C PRO A 75 -1.75 13.14 -1.02
N GLU A 76 -1.97 14.25 -0.33
CA GLU A 76 -2.01 14.29 1.12
C GLU A 76 -3.38 14.74 1.60
N LYS A 77 -3.98 13.94 2.47
CA LYS A 77 -5.16 14.26 3.26
C LYS A 77 -5.09 13.49 4.57
N ALA A 78 -5.64 14.07 5.64
CA ALA A 78 -5.80 13.36 6.90
C ALA A 78 -6.59 12.06 6.68
N GLY A 79 -6.07 10.96 7.20
CA GLY A 79 -6.65 9.62 7.01
C GLY A 79 -6.23 8.90 5.73
N ASP A 80 -5.39 9.50 4.87
CA ASP A 80 -4.78 8.76 3.76
C ASP A 80 -3.67 7.83 4.31
N VAL A 81 -3.61 6.60 3.80
CA VAL A 81 -2.62 5.59 4.19
C VAL A 81 -1.50 5.54 3.15
N LEU A 82 -0.24 5.50 3.57
CA LEU A 82 0.90 5.33 2.67
C LEU A 82 1.42 3.90 2.76
N ALA A 83 1.74 3.29 1.64
CA ALA A 83 2.26 1.93 1.57
C ALA A 83 3.58 1.87 0.82
N VAL A 84 4.48 1.03 1.32
CA VAL A 84 5.74 0.68 0.67
C VAL A 84 5.55 -0.67 0.03
N ASP A 85 5.49 -0.73 -1.29
CA ASP A 85 5.37 -1.97 -2.04
C ASP A 85 6.78 -2.52 -2.28
N TRP A 86 7.13 -3.57 -1.54
CA TRP A 86 8.44 -4.22 -1.59
C TRP A 86 8.34 -5.60 -2.23
N GLU A 87 8.71 -5.65 -3.49
CA GLU A 87 8.77 -6.87 -4.29
C GLU A 87 9.89 -6.79 -5.36
N THR A 88 9.91 -7.77 -6.27
CA THR A 88 10.93 -7.84 -7.33
C THR A 88 10.61 -6.84 -8.44
N THR A 89 11.54 -5.95 -8.73
CA THR A 89 11.44 -4.97 -9.81
C THR A 89 11.47 -5.62 -11.19
N SER A 90 11.09 -4.86 -12.21
CA SER A 90 11.17 -5.29 -13.61
C SER A 90 12.59 -5.63 -14.09
N SER A 91 13.63 -5.19 -13.36
CA SER A 91 15.03 -5.57 -13.60
C SER A 91 15.47 -6.84 -12.86
N GLY A 92 14.56 -7.54 -12.19
CA GLY A 92 14.86 -8.75 -11.42
C GLY A 92 15.60 -8.48 -10.11
N THR A 93 15.59 -7.24 -9.62
CA THR A 93 16.23 -6.83 -8.36
C THR A 93 15.21 -6.49 -7.30
N HIS A 94 15.60 -6.37 -6.04
CA HIS A 94 14.74 -5.81 -5.00
C HIS A 94 15.59 -5.01 -4.01
N ALA A 95 14.96 -4.05 -3.32
CA ALA A 95 15.61 -3.39 -2.18
C ALA A 95 15.99 -4.44 -1.12
N SER A 96 17.09 -4.24 -0.41
CA SER A 96 17.45 -5.04 0.75
C SER A 96 16.53 -4.75 1.94
N ASN A 97 16.59 -5.60 2.96
CA ASN A 97 15.91 -5.40 4.24
C ASN A 97 16.19 -4.01 4.85
N ALA A 98 17.47 -3.60 4.88
CA ALA A 98 17.88 -2.32 5.43
C ALA A 98 17.35 -1.13 4.62
N GLU A 99 17.33 -1.26 3.29
CA GLU A 99 16.79 -0.24 2.39
C GLU A 99 15.28 -0.09 2.55
N LYS A 100 14.53 -1.20 2.60
CA LYS A 100 13.09 -1.21 2.91
C LYS A 100 12.81 -0.53 4.26
N ASP A 101 13.51 -0.94 5.32
CA ASP A 101 13.34 -0.34 6.66
C ASP A 101 13.63 1.17 6.66
N SER A 102 14.73 1.58 6.01
CA SER A 102 15.13 2.98 5.90
C SER A 102 14.09 3.81 5.17
N PHE A 103 13.55 3.28 4.06
CA PHE A 103 12.49 3.93 3.30
C PHE A 103 11.23 4.15 4.14
N ILE A 104 10.73 3.10 4.82
CA ILE A 104 9.54 3.20 5.69
C ILE A 104 9.76 4.28 6.75
N ARG A 105 10.91 4.27 7.45
CA ARG A 105 11.23 5.29 8.47
C ARG A 105 11.28 6.70 7.87
N LYS A 106 11.87 6.85 6.68
CA LYS A 106 11.96 8.15 6.01
C LYS A 106 10.60 8.68 5.60
N VAL A 107 9.72 7.84 5.05
CA VAL A 107 8.34 8.25 4.71
C VAL A 107 7.57 8.66 5.97
N LYS A 108 7.68 7.91 7.07
CA LYS A 108 7.08 8.29 8.36
C LYS A 108 7.60 9.65 8.86
N ALA A 109 8.89 9.92 8.72
CA ALA A 109 9.46 11.22 9.10
C ALA A 109 8.97 12.38 8.22
N LEU A 110 8.74 12.13 6.92
CA LEU A 110 8.23 13.13 5.97
C LEU A 110 6.70 13.33 6.07
N ARG A 111 5.98 12.31 6.54
CA ARG A 111 4.51 12.27 6.65
C ARG A 111 4.10 11.78 8.05
N PRO A 112 4.43 12.52 9.12
CA PRO A 112 4.22 12.07 10.49
C PRO A 112 2.73 11.90 10.85
N ASN A 113 1.83 12.52 10.09
CA ASN A 113 0.39 12.47 10.31
C ASN A 113 -0.33 11.43 9.42
N ASN A 114 0.43 10.54 8.76
CA ASN A 114 -0.12 9.45 7.95
C ASN A 114 0.41 8.11 8.44
N ARG A 115 -0.44 7.08 8.38
CA ARG A 115 0.00 5.69 8.56
C ARG A 115 0.91 5.29 7.40
N VAL A 116 2.01 4.61 7.71
CA VAL A 116 2.93 4.04 6.72
C VAL A 116 3.04 2.54 6.93
N ILE A 117 2.54 1.76 5.97
CA ILE A 117 2.48 0.30 6.02
C ILE A 117 3.45 -0.32 5.01
N LEU A 118 3.80 -1.58 5.23
CA LEU A 118 4.55 -2.40 4.26
C LEU A 118 3.59 -3.30 3.49
N TYR A 119 3.68 -3.28 2.16
CA TYR A 119 3.20 -4.36 1.32
C TYR A 119 4.34 -5.32 0.97
N ALA A 120 4.04 -6.61 1.02
CA ALA A 120 4.90 -7.67 0.54
C ALA A 120 4.07 -8.91 0.19
N ASN A 121 4.52 -9.70 -0.78
CA ASN A 121 3.96 -11.04 -0.98
C ASN A 121 4.49 -12.04 0.05
N ARG A 122 3.85 -13.22 0.14
CA ARG A 122 4.20 -14.25 1.13
C ARG A 122 5.67 -14.68 1.09
N ASN A 123 6.28 -14.80 -0.09
CA ASN A 123 7.69 -15.16 -0.23
C ASN A 123 8.60 -14.06 0.31
N PHE A 124 8.33 -12.79 -0.03
CA PHE A 124 9.08 -11.67 0.51
C PHE A 124 8.98 -11.62 2.04
N TRP A 125 7.78 -11.83 2.59
CA TRP A 125 7.57 -11.79 4.03
C TRP A 125 8.21 -12.97 4.80
N LEU A 126 8.10 -14.20 4.30
CA LEU A 126 8.58 -15.38 5.01
C LEU A 126 10.06 -15.69 4.74
N ASP A 127 10.50 -15.49 3.51
CA ASP A 127 11.76 -16.06 3.01
C ASP A 127 12.82 -14.99 2.73
N ILE A 128 12.45 -13.72 2.52
CA ILE A 128 13.40 -12.62 2.24
C ILE A 128 13.52 -11.64 3.41
N ASP A 129 12.40 -11.28 4.03
CA ASP A 129 12.38 -10.37 5.17
C ASP A 129 13.07 -11.00 6.40
N ARG A 130 13.86 -10.20 7.09
CA ARG A 130 14.63 -10.59 8.29
C ARG A 130 14.46 -9.61 9.45
N THR A 131 13.73 -8.51 9.26
CA THR A 131 13.55 -7.46 10.27
C THR A 131 12.14 -7.42 10.84
N SER A 132 11.17 -7.97 10.11
CA SER A 132 9.73 -7.91 10.37
C SER A 132 9.19 -6.49 10.57
N TYR A 133 9.95 -5.48 10.15
CA TYR A 133 9.57 -4.09 10.30
C TYR A 133 8.62 -3.70 9.16
N ALA A 134 7.35 -3.54 9.52
CA ALA A 134 6.24 -3.23 8.60
C ALA A 134 5.66 -1.83 8.82
N GLY A 135 6.34 -0.95 9.57
CA GLY A 135 5.79 0.34 9.95
C GLY A 135 4.54 0.19 10.83
N ASP A 136 3.42 0.79 10.41
CA ASP A 136 2.14 0.79 11.14
C ASP A 136 1.25 -0.44 10.83
N GLY A 137 1.66 -1.29 9.89
CA GLY A 137 0.89 -2.48 9.54
C GLY A 137 1.47 -3.25 8.35
N LEU A 138 1.16 -4.54 8.29
CA LEU A 138 1.47 -5.38 7.14
C LEU A 138 0.25 -5.49 6.22
N TRP A 139 0.46 -5.19 4.94
CA TRP A 139 -0.39 -5.56 3.82
C TRP A 139 0.24 -6.77 3.13
N ILE A 140 -0.34 -7.95 3.34
CA ILE A 140 0.23 -9.21 2.83
C ILE A 140 -0.49 -9.64 1.55
N ALA A 141 0.26 -10.00 0.50
CA ALA A 141 -0.31 -10.73 -0.64
C ALA A 141 -0.13 -12.24 -0.46
N ASP A 142 -1.25 -12.95 -0.41
CA ASP A 142 -1.32 -14.41 -0.46
C ASP A 142 -2.65 -14.84 -1.08
N TYR A 143 -2.63 -15.39 -2.30
CA TYR A 143 -3.86 -15.64 -3.05
C TYR A 143 -4.62 -16.88 -2.54
N VAL A 144 -5.33 -16.70 -1.44
CA VAL A 144 -6.14 -17.70 -0.73
C VAL A 144 -7.47 -17.09 -0.28
N THR A 145 -8.22 -17.77 0.58
CA THR A 145 -9.45 -17.21 1.14
C THR A 145 -9.19 -15.86 1.80
N ALA A 146 -10.02 -14.87 1.47
CA ALA A 146 -9.99 -13.53 2.07
C ALA A 146 -9.87 -13.61 3.61
N GLY A 147 -8.96 -12.82 4.16
CA GLY A 147 -8.67 -12.77 5.60
C GLY A 147 -7.99 -14.00 6.21
N LYS A 148 -7.54 -14.96 5.40
CA LYS A 148 -6.82 -16.16 5.88
C LYS A 148 -5.43 -16.32 5.25
N PRO A 149 -4.57 -15.27 5.23
CA PRO A 149 -3.23 -15.42 4.66
C PRO A 149 -2.44 -16.47 5.44
N ARG A 150 -1.60 -17.24 4.75
CA ARG A 150 -0.79 -18.33 5.35
C ARG A 150 0.47 -17.80 6.03
N ILE A 151 0.28 -16.83 6.94
CA ILE A 151 1.33 -16.24 7.78
C ILE A 151 0.89 -16.23 9.24
N LYS A 152 1.87 -16.20 10.17
CA LYS A 152 1.59 -16.07 11.61
C LYS A 152 1.54 -14.62 12.10
N ALA A 153 2.13 -13.70 11.33
CA ALA A 153 2.22 -12.30 11.72
C ALA A 153 0.85 -11.61 11.67
N LYS A 154 0.68 -10.59 12.51
CA LYS A 154 -0.48 -9.70 12.45
C LYS A 154 -0.43 -8.91 11.14
N TRP A 155 -1.55 -8.87 10.44
CA TRP A 155 -1.73 -8.10 9.21
C TRP A 155 -2.86 -7.08 9.41
N ARG A 156 -2.88 -6.05 8.58
CA ARG A 156 -3.95 -5.04 8.51
C ARG A 156 -4.75 -5.15 7.23
N PHE A 157 -4.06 -5.49 6.14
CA PHE A 157 -4.64 -5.70 4.83
C PHE A 157 -4.15 -7.03 4.27
N HIS A 158 -4.99 -7.70 3.50
CA HIS A 158 -4.67 -8.96 2.84
C HIS A 158 -5.17 -8.91 1.40
N GLN A 159 -4.23 -8.89 0.46
CA GLN A 159 -4.50 -9.05 -0.97
C GLN A 159 -4.68 -10.54 -1.27
N TYR A 160 -5.91 -10.94 -1.55
CA TYR A 160 -6.32 -12.34 -1.59
C TYR A 160 -6.60 -12.84 -3.02
N SER A 161 -6.57 -11.96 -4.01
CA SER A 161 -6.77 -12.26 -5.43
C SER A 161 -6.19 -11.14 -6.28
N SER A 162 -5.64 -11.47 -7.45
CA SER A 162 -5.26 -10.50 -8.49
C SER A 162 -6.27 -10.43 -9.65
N GLU A 163 -7.34 -11.24 -9.61
CA GLU A 163 -8.29 -11.39 -10.71
C GLU A 163 -9.75 -11.06 -10.32
N PRO A 164 -10.52 -10.35 -11.18
CA PRO A 164 -10.07 -9.57 -12.35
C PRO A 164 -9.34 -8.26 -11.95
N HIS A 165 -9.27 -7.99 -10.66
CA HIS A 165 -8.55 -6.88 -10.04
C HIS A 165 -7.81 -7.42 -8.82
N ASP A 166 -6.82 -6.66 -8.37
CA ASP A 166 -6.22 -6.86 -7.07
C ASP A 166 -7.27 -6.55 -5.99
N LYS A 167 -7.67 -7.59 -5.26
CA LYS A 167 -8.74 -7.55 -4.26
C LYS A 167 -8.14 -7.72 -2.88
N ASP A 168 -8.59 -6.84 -1.99
CA ASP A 168 -8.12 -6.78 -0.62
C ASP A 168 -9.25 -6.94 0.37
N VAL A 169 -8.88 -7.40 1.57
CA VAL A 169 -9.68 -7.20 2.77
C VAL A 169 -8.86 -6.55 3.87
N ALA A 170 -9.53 -5.78 4.72
CA ALA A 170 -8.93 -5.16 5.90
C ALA A 170 -9.47 -5.76 7.19
N ASP A 171 -8.58 -5.97 8.17
CA ASP A 171 -8.88 -6.51 9.49
C ASP A 171 -9.32 -5.39 10.46
N PHE A 172 -10.53 -4.90 10.25
CA PHE A 172 -11.19 -3.91 11.10
C PHE A 172 -12.65 -4.30 11.32
N ALA A 173 -13.16 -3.98 12.52
CA ALA A 173 -14.54 -4.28 12.90
C ALA A 173 -15.58 -3.52 12.07
N SER A 174 -15.25 -2.31 11.59
CA SER A 174 -16.16 -1.45 10.82
C SER A 174 -15.39 -0.42 9.98
N ARG A 175 -16.06 0.18 9.00
CA ARG A 175 -15.50 1.30 8.20
C ARG A 175 -15.14 2.50 9.08
N ALA A 176 -15.86 2.72 10.18
CA ALA A 176 -15.53 3.77 11.15
C ALA A 176 -14.21 3.47 11.87
N ALA A 177 -14.00 2.23 12.32
CA ALA A 177 -12.74 1.81 12.94
C ALA A 177 -11.54 1.92 11.97
N LEU A 178 -11.74 1.59 10.69
CA LEU A 178 -10.72 1.80 9.66
C LEU A 178 -10.37 3.29 9.50
N LYS A 179 -11.39 4.16 9.41
CA LYS A 179 -11.20 5.62 9.29
C LYS A 179 -10.47 6.20 10.50
N GLU A 180 -10.87 5.80 11.70
CA GLU A 180 -10.24 6.22 12.95
C GLU A 180 -8.77 5.79 13.02
N TRP A 181 -8.48 4.52 12.71
CA TRP A 181 -7.11 4.01 12.68
C TRP A 181 -6.24 4.75 11.65
N ALA A 182 -6.77 5.02 10.47
CA ALA A 182 -6.06 5.72 9.40
C ALA A 182 -5.79 7.19 9.75
N ALA A 183 -6.68 7.84 10.50
CA ALA A 183 -6.53 9.23 10.94
C ALA A 183 -5.63 9.40 12.17
N GLY A 184 -5.49 8.38 13.02
CA GLY A 184 -4.77 8.47 14.30
C GLY A 184 -3.25 8.25 14.22
N ALA A 185 -2.61 8.65 13.11
CA ALA A 185 -1.18 8.44 12.85
C ALA A 185 -0.28 8.92 14.00
#